data_AF-A0A7J9I111-F1
#
_entry.id   AF-A0A7J9I111-F1
#
_cell.length_a   1.000
_cell.length_b   1.000
_cell.length_c   1.000
_cell.angle_alpha   90.00
_cell.angle_beta   90.00
_cell.angle_gamma   90.00
#
_symmetry.space_group_name_H-M   'P 1'
#
loop_
_entity.id
_entity.type
_entity.pdbx_description
1 polymer ?
#
loop_
_entity_poly.entity_id
_entity_poly.type
_entity_poly.pdbx_seq_one_letter_code
_entity_poly.pdbx_strand_id
1 'polypeptide(L)' 'MKKEEQTTVNHFHEKLLKLKDLMKTKAGLRRAEKRHKVMEEFLKQFYAEWDGKA' A
#
# COMPACT_ATOMS: atom_id res chain seq x y z
N MET A 1 -7.97 -1.49 -23.18
CA MET A 1 -7.60 -1.26 -21.77
C MET A 1 -6.61 -0.12 -21.76
N LYS A 2 -6.96 1.04 -21.18
CA LYS A 2 -6.02 2.15 -21.07
C LYS A 2 -4.85 1.67 -20.21
N LYS A 3 -3.65 1.57 -20.79
CA LYS A 3 -2.39 1.56 -20.06
C LYS A 3 -2.22 2.97 -19.51
N GLU A 4 -3.03 3.34 -18.52
CA GLU A 4 -2.61 4.43 -17.64
C GLU A 4 -1.31 3.95 -17.02
N GLU A 5 -0.25 4.76 -17.10
CA GLU A 5 1.10 4.41 -16.71
C GLU A 5 1.11 3.82 -15.30
N GLN A 6 1.07 2.48 -15.20
CA GLN A 6 1.04 1.78 -13.93
C GLN A 6 2.43 1.88 -13.32
N THR A 7 2.63 2.95 -12.56
CA THR A 7 3.80 3.06 -11.70
C THR A 7 3.68 2.03 -10.58
N THR A 8 4.82 1.53 -10.11
CA THR A 8 4.85 0.61 -8.97
C THR A 8 4.13 1.21 -7.77
N VAL A 9 4.23 2.53 -7.57
CA VAL A 9 3.58 3.27 -6.48
C VAL A 9 2.05 3.31 -6.66
N ASN A 10 1.54 3.52 -7.88
CA ASN A 10 0.09 3.47 -8.14
C ASN A 10 -0.50 2.10 -7.80
N HIS A 11 0.26 1.00 -8.00
CA HIS A 11 -0.20 -0.34 -7.65
C HIS A 11 -0.48 -0.52 -6.15
N PHE A 12 0.24 0.18 -5.27
CA PHE A 12 -0.02 0.16 -3.84
C PHE A 12 -1.44 0.69 -3.55
N HIS A 13 -1.80 1.83 -4.13
CA HIS A 13 -3.08 2.49 -3.94
C HIS A 13 -4.23 1.78 -4.66
N GLU A 14 -4.00 1.30 -5.87
CA GLU A 14 -5.01 0.61 -6.66
C GLU A 14 -5.43 -0.73 -6.04
N LYS A 15 -4.45 -1.46 -5.47
CA LYS A 15 -4.66 -2.85 -5.05
C LYS A 15 -4.12 -3.16 -3.65
N LEU A 16 -2.82 -3.02 -3.41
CA LEU A 16 -2.18 -3.63 -2.22
C LEU A 16 -2.77 -3.10 -0.90
N LEU A 17 -3.04 -1.81 -0.82
CA LEU A 17 -3.64 -1.19 0.37
C LEU A 17 -5.10 -1.62 0.59
N LYS A 18 -5.83 -2.07 -0.44
CA LYS A 18 -7.22 -2.55 -0.32
C LYS A 18 -7.33 -4.01 0.14
N LEU A 19 -6.24 -4.79 0.07
CA LEU A 19 -6.29 -6.22 0.37
C LEU A 19 -6.65 -6.55 1.82
N LYS A 20 -6.36 -5.65 2.78
CA LYS A 20 -6.67 -5.90 4.20
C LYS A 20 -8.17 -6.09 4.43
N ASP A 21 -9.00 -5.31 3.73
CA ASP A 21 -10.45 -5.31 3.90
C ASP A 21 -11.13 -6.51 3.21
N LEU A 22 -10.39 -7.21 2.33
CA LEU A 22 -10.87 -8.40 1.65
C LEU A 22 -10.63 -9.70 2.45
N MET A 23 -9.97 -9.60 3.62
CA MET A 23 -9.68 -10.75 4.47
C MET A 23 -10.96 -11.39 5.01
N LYS A 24 -11.11 -12.70 4.81
CA LYS A 24 -12.33 -13.43 5.19
C LYS A 24 -12.36 -13.87 6.66
N THR A 25 -11.22 -13.86 7.35
CA THR A 25 -11.11 -14.31 8.75
C THR A 25 -10.58 -13.20 9.63
N LYS A 26 -11.03 -13.18 10.89
CA LYS A 26 -10.53 -12.22 11.90
C LYS A 26 -9.02 -12.33 12.10
N ALA A 27 -8.48 -13.55 12.05
CA ALA A 27 -7.03 -13.78 12.14
C ALA A 27 -6.28 -13.26 10.90
N GLY A 28 -6.86 -13.41 9.70
CA GLY A 28 -6.35 -12.84 8.45
C GLY A 28 -6.32 -11.32 8.49
N LEU A 29 -7.41 -10.69 8.93
CA LEU A 29 -7.52 -9.24 9.07
C LEU A 29 -6.43 -8.68 10.00
N ARG A 30 -6.27 -9.23 11.21
CA ARG A 30 -5.22 -8.79 12.15
C ARG A 30 -3.81 -8.87 11.57
N ARG A 31 -3.50 -9.93 10.80
CA ARG A 31 -2.21 -10.05 10.12
C ARG A 31 -2.07 -9.06 8.97
N ALA A 32 -3.15 -8.84 8.22
CA ALA A 32 -3.16 -7.90 7.11
C ALA A 32 -3.02 -6.45 7.58
N GLU A 33 -3.61 -6.07 8.71
CA GLU A 33 -3.43 -4.75 9.34
C GLU A 33 -1.95 -4.47 9.65
N LYS A 34 -1.25 -5.42 10.29
CA LYS A 34 0.19 -5.27 10.56
C LYS A 34 0.99 -5.08 9.28
N ARG A 35 0.70 -5.83 8.22
CA ARG A 35 1.38 -5.72 6.92
C ARG A 35 1.02 -4.42 6.20
N HIS A 36 -0.22 -3.98 6.29
CA HIS A 36 -0.70 -2.74 5.71
C HIS A 36 0.01 -1.53 6.32
N LYS A 37 0.17 -1.51 7.65
CA LYS A 37 0.92 -0.45 8.34
C LYS A 37 2.36 -0.31 7.83
N VAL A 38 3.05 -1.43 7.60
CA VAL A 38 4.42 -1.41 7.02
C VAL A 38 4.42 -0.80 5.61
N MET A 39 3.41 -1.10 4.78
CA MET A 39 3.28 -0.50 3.45
C MET A 39 3.00 1.01 3.52
N GLU A 40 2.17 1.47 4.45
CA GLU A 40 1.90 2.90 4.67
C GLU A 40 3.16 3.64 5.13
N GLU A 41 3.91 3.06 6.07
CA GLU A 41 5.18 3.61 6.56
C GLU A 41 6.22 3.69 5.44
N PHE A 42 6.34 2.65 4.62
CA PHE A 42 7.20 2.66 3.43
C PHE A 42 6.82 3.77 2.45
N LEU A 43 5.54 3.91 2.11
CA LEU A 43 5.09 4.97 1.19
C LEU A 43 5.34 6.36 1.75
N LYS A 44 5.12 6.56 3.05
CA LYS A 44 5.40 7.83 3.71
C LYS A 44 6.88 8.20 3.59
N GLN A 45 7.78 7.26 3.85
CA GLN A 45 9.22 7.47 3.70
C GLN A 45 9.58 7.75 2.23
N PHE A 46 9.07 6.94 1.31
CA PHE A 46 9.30 7.10 -0.13
C PHE A 46 8.90 8.50 -0.62
N TYR A 47 7.72 9.01 -0.24
CA TYR A 47 7.29 10.35 -0.64
C TYR A 47 8.09 11.46 0.04
N ALA A 48 8.56 11.27 1.28
CA ALA A 48 9.44 12.23 1.94
C ALA A 48 10.79 12.35 1.22
N GLU A 49 11.38 11.22 0.80
CA GLU A 49 12.60 11.18 0.00
C GLU A 49 12.38 11.79 -1.40
N TRP A 50 11.26 11.45 -2.04
CA TRP A 50 10.90 11.97 -3.36
C TRP A 50 10.74 13.51 -3.37
N ASP A 51 10.11 14.06 -2.33
CA ASP A 51 9.92 15.49 -2.16
C ASP A 51 11.19 16.22 -1.65
N GLY A 52 12.29 15.50 -1.38
CA GLY A 52 13.53 16.07 -0.85
C GLY A 52 13.40 16.60 0.59
N LYS A 53 12.46 16.06 1.38
CA LYS A 53 12.22 16.45 2.78
C LYS A 53 12.96 15.58 3.80
N ALA A 54 13.64 14.52 3.32
CA ALA A 54 14.38 13.55 4.12
C ALA A 54 15.90 13.83 4.09
#